data_AF-A0A0Q7QT62-F1
#
_entry.id   AF-A0A0Q7QT62-F1
#
_cell.length_a   1.000
_cell.length_b   1.000
_cell.length_c   1.000
_cell.angle_alpha   90.00
_cell.angle_beta   90.00
_cell.angle_gamma   90.00
#
_symmetry.space_group_name_H-M   'P 1'
#
loop_
_entity.id
_entity.type
_entity.pdbx_description
1 polymer ?
#
loop_
_entity_poly.entity_id
_entity_poly.type
_entity_poly.pdbx_seq_one_letter_code
_entity_poly.pdbx_strand_id
1 'polypeptide(L)'
;MGIGAFLLLGALLVKFYAYPKLAIAPVDQNSVTELEAKDATIFDIGSLEEIQTDLAIKATTRGDEKATEKAGGDTRVWAGTTTIRKDDGDIVSQSAEKVAFDGVSAEAKNCCGAFDESTAGERETVKRSGLVFKFPFDTEKKTYKVWDDSTQTAVDAKFVKEHEIKGLKVYQFKQEVPRTMTGTRDVPGDVVDETGATVTADEYYQNTRTFEIEPVTGAVVNRIEEQLVTLAIDGEDRATLTDATVQYTDKQVKEGVDDYSSKATLLSGVHGLYPLLMAILGLLAVGAGVLLHTRGAAGSRKVED
;
A
#
# COMPACT_ATOMS: atom_id res chain seq x y z
N MET A 1 -40.52 -21.83 -2.29
CA MET A 1 -39.43 -22.78 -2.62
C MET A 1 -38.44 -22.17 -3.62
N GLY A 2 -38.83 -21.85 -4.87
CA GLY A 2 -37.89 -21.34 -5.90
C GLY A 2 -37.13 -20.05 -5.51
N ILE A 3 -37.82 -19.04 -4.98
CA ILE A 3 -37.18 -17.79 -4.50
C ILE A 3 -36.21 -18.05 -3.34
N GLY A 4 -36.58 -18.96 -2.42
CA GLY A 4 -35.73 -19.30 -1.28
C GLY A 4 -34.45 -20.01 -1.68
N ALA A 5 -34.54 -20.99 -2.58
CA ALA A 5 -33.38 -21.67 -3.15
C ALA A 5 -32.47 -20.71 -3.94
N PHE A 6 -33.06 -19.79 -4.72
CA PHE A 6 -32.32 -18.75 -5.44
C PHE A 6 -31.53 -17.84 -4.51
N LEU A 7 -32.14 -17.36 -3.42
CA LEU A 7 -31.47 -16.49 -2.45
C LEU A 7 -30.32 -17.20 -1.72
N LEU A 8 -30.49 -18.49 -1.37
CA LEU A 8 -29.42 -19.28 -0.76
C LEU A 8 -28.25 -19.48 -1.71
N LEU A 9 -28.51 -19.81 -2.98
CA LEU A 9 -27.47 -19.93 -4.00
C LEU A 9 -26.79 -18.57 -4.23
N GLY A 10 -27.56 -17.49 -4.28
CA GLY A 10 -27.06 -16.13 -4.39
C GLY A 10 -26.13 -15.75 -3.24
N ALA A 11 -26.47 -16.10 -1.99
CA ALA A 11 -25.61 -15.88 -0.83
C ALA A 11 -24.24 -16.56 -0.98
N LEU A 12 -24.22 -17.81 -1.46
CA LEU A 12 -23.00 -18.55 -1.73
C LEU A 12 -22.19 -17.91 -2.86
N LEU A 13 -22.84 -17.50 -3.96
CA LEU A 13 -22.18 -16.83 -5.09
C LEU A 13 -21.56 -15.49 -4.66
N VAL A 14 -22.28 -14.66 -3.90
CA VAL A 14 -21.75 -13.37 -3.45
C VAL A 14 -20.51 -13.59 -2.56
N LYS A 15 -20.59 -14.50 -1.59
CA LYS A 15 -19.49 -14.74 -0.65
C LYS A 15 -18.29 -15.43 -1.27
N PHE A 16 -18.50 -16.48 -2.06
CA PHE A 16 -17.42 -17.36 -2.54
C PHE A 16 -16.96 -17.06 -3.97
N TYR A 17 -17.72 -16.27 -4.74
CA TYR A 17 -17.36 -15.92 -6.11
C TYR A 17 -17.19 -14.41 -6.30
N ALA A 18 -18.16 -13.58 -5.86
CA ALA A 18 -18.07 -12.13 -6.07
C ALA A 18 -16.99 -11.50 -5.19
N TYR A 19 -16.92 -11.85 -3.90
CA TYR A 19 -15.92 -11.28 -2.99
C TYR A 19 -14.47 -11.46 -3.48
N PRO A 20 -13.98 -12.68 -3.80
CA PRO A 20 -12.59 -12.86 -4.24
C PRO A 20 -12.27 -12.16 -5.58
N LYS A 21 -13.29 -11.91 -6.41
CA LYS A 21 -13.14 -11.17 -7.67
C LYS A 21 -13.06 -9.66 -7.48
N LEU A 22 -13.54 -9.15 -6.34
CA LEU A 22 -13.50 -7.73 -5.97
C LEU A 22 -12.34 -7.41 -5.02
N ALA A 23 -12.01 -8.34 -4.11
CA ALA A 23 -10.91 -8.25 -3.15
C ALA A 23 -9.55 -8.58 -3.80
N ILE A 24 -9.24 -7.91 -4.91
CA ILE A 24 -7.97 -8.04 -5.61
C ILE A 24 -7.55 -6.67 -6.15
N ALA A 25 -6.27 -6.36 -6.08
CA ALA A 25 -5.72 -5.11 -6.62
C ALA A 25 -6.07 -4.97 -8.11
N PRO A 26 -6.33 -3.75 -8.61
CA PRO A 26 -6.69 -3.54 -10.01
C PRO A 26 -5.52 -3.82 -10.95
N VAL A 27 -5.85 -4.29 -12.15
CA VAL A 27 -4.88 -4.50 -13.24
C VAL A 27 -4.51 -3.16 -13.87
N ASP A 28 -5.50 -2.27 -14.01
CA ASP A 28 -5.47 -0.95 -14.64
C ASP A 28 -5.20 0.18 -13.62
N GLN A 29 -4.38 -0.08 -12.60
CA GLN A 29 -4.07 0.90 -11.57
C GLN A 29 -3.64 2.23 -12.19
N ASN A 30 -4.19 3.33 -11.69
CA ASN A 30 -3.89 4.67 -12.18
C ASN A 30 -4.10 5.69 -11.06
N SER A 31 -3.04 5.95 -10.30
CA SER A 31 -3.07 6.90 -9.19
C SER A 31 -1.95 7.91 -9.24
N VAL A 32 -2.18 9.04 -8.59
CA VAL A 32 -1.16 10.03 -8.24
C VAL A 32 -1.26 10.20 -6.72
N THR A 33 -0.14 10.09 -6.03
CA THR A 33 -0.03 10.34 -4.60
C THR A 33 0.82 11.57 -4.39
N GLU A 34 0.27 12.57 -3.69
CA GLU A 34 0.96 13.81 -3.34
C GLU A 34 1.43 13.73 -1.88
N LEU A 35 2.75 13.83 -1.67
CA LEU A 35 3.39 13.92 -0.37
C LEU A 35 4.14 15.24 -0.24
N GLU A 36 4.42 15.63 0.99
CA GLU A 36 5.20 16.81 1.32
C GLU A 36 6.12 16.55 2.50
N ALA A 37 7.22 17.30 2.58
CA ALA A 37 8.00 17.48 3.79
C ALA A 37 8.20 18.98 4.02
N LYS A 38 8.03 19.42 5.27
CA LYS A 38 8.23 20.81 5.67
C LYS A 38 9.55 20.94 6.41
N ASP A 39 10.24 22.06 6.18
CA ASP A 39 11.52 22.37 6.83
C ASP A 39 12.54 21.21 6.74
N ALA A 40 12.58 20.51 5.59
CA ALA A 40 13.48 19.38 5.38
C ALA A 40 14.91 19.87 5.19
N THR A 41 15.88 19.17 5.78
CA THR A 41 17.30 19.39 5.51
C THR A 41 17.74 18.47 4.39
N ILE A 42 18.31 19.03 3.32
CA ILE A 42 18.90 18.26 2.21
C ILE A 42 20.30 18.77 1.90
N PHE A 43 21.15 17.90 1.37
CA PHE A 43 22.45 18.32 0.85
C PHE A 43 22.32 18.82 -0.59
N ASP A 44 22.58 20.12 -0.82
CA ASP A 44 22.56 20.73 -2.15
C ASP A 44 23.91 20.54 -2.84
N ILE A 45 23.90 19.84 -3.99
CA ILE A 45 25.13 19.53 -4.74
C ILE A 45 25.71 20.80 -5.40
N GLY A 46 24.90 21.83 -5.65
CA GLY A 46 25.34 23.07 -6.27
C GLY A 46 26.13 23.96 -5.33
N SER A 47 25.67 24.12 -4.08
CA SER A 47 26.38 24.86 -3.04
C SER A 47 27.37 23.99 -2.24
N LEU A 48 27.22 22.66 -2.27
CA LEU A 48 27.91 21.71 -1.39
C LEU A 48 27.64 21.96 0.11
N GLU A 49 26.45 22.41 0.43
CA GLU A 49 26.02 22.74 1.79
C GLU A 49 24.67 22.08 2.12
N GLU A 50 24.41 21.89 3.41
CA GLU A 50 23.09 21.54 3.91
C GLU A 50 22.17 22.76 3.82
N ILE A 51 21.00 22.60 3.19
CA ILE A 51 19.99 23.64 3.08
C ILE A 51 18.67 23.16 3.68
N GLN A 52 17.90 24.11 4.21
CA GLN A 52 16.52 23.86 4.62
C GLN A 52 15.55 24.31 3.52
N THR A 53 14.62 23.45 3.16
CA THR A 53 13.59 23.73 2.13
C THR A 53 12.37 22.84 2.32
N ASP A 54 11.24 23.29 1.78
CA ASP A 54 10.05 22.44 1.66
C ASP A 54 10.20 21.51 0.45
N LEU A 55 9.79 20.26 0.61
CA LEU A 55 9.79 19.28 -0.47
C LEU A 55 8.36 18.96 -0.89
N ALA A 56 8.11 19.05 -2.20
CA ALA A 56 6.90 18.55 -2.85
C ALA A 56 7.22 17.24 -3.59
N ILE A 57 6.51 16.17 -3.24
CA ILE A 57 6.76 14.83 -3.75
C ILE A 57 5.53 14.35 -4.49
N LYS A 58 5.73 13.87 -5.72
CA LYS A 58 4.67 13.31 -6.55
C LYS A 58 5.04 11.90 -6.95
N ALA A 59 4.26 10.94 -6.50
CA ALA A 59 4.36 9.56 -6.93
C ALA A 59 3.23 9.22 -7.90
N THR A 60 3.55 8.59 -9.02
CA THR A 60 2.54 8.02 -9.93
C THR A 60 2.63 6.51 -9.91
N THR A 61 1.50 5.83 -9.92
CA THR A 61 1.45 4.37 -10.00
C THR A 61 0.55 3.97 -11.15
N ARG A 62 1.05 3.10 -12.04
CA ARG A 62 0.36 2.66 -13.24
C ARG A 62 0.40 1.14 -13.36
N GLY A 63 -0.71 0.54 -13.73
CA GLY A 63 -0.77 -0.87 -14.11
C GLY A 63 -0.04 -1.14 -15.42
N ASP A 64 0.88 -2.11 -15.41
CA ASP A 64 1.39 -2.73 -16.65
C ASP A 64 0.44 -3.89 -17.00
N GLU A 65 -0.64 -3.56 -17.71
CA GLU A 65 -1.70 -4.51 -18.06
C GLU A 65 -1.14 -5.70 -18.86
N LYS A 66 -0.24 -5.43 -19.82
CA LYS A 66 0.37 -6.47 -20.65
C LYS A 66 1.24 -7.42 -19.83
N ALA A 67 2.07 -6.89 -18.92
CA ALA A 67 2.88 -7.74 -18.05
C ALA A 67 2.01 -8.52 -17.06
N THR A 68 0.93 -7.90 -16.56
CA THR A 68 -0.05 -8.52 -15.67
C THR A 68 -0.78 -9.68 -16.34
N GLU A 69 -1.30 -9.48 -17.56
CA GLU A 69 -1.95 -10.52 -18.36
C GLU A 69 -1.00 -11.69 -18.63
N LYS A 70 0.26 -11.39 -19.00
CA LYS A 70 1.28 -12.41 -19.26
C LYS A 70 1.65 -13.21 -18.00
N ALA A 71 1.69 -12.55 -16.83
CA ALA A 71 1.98 -13.21 -15.56
C ALA A 71 0.85 -14.16 -15.13
N GLY A 72 -0.40 -13.74 -15.36
CA GLY A 72 -1.59 -14.53 -15.07
C GLY A 72 -1.89 -14.73 -13.58
N GLY A 73 -3.02 -15.39 -13.32
CA GLY A 73 -3.54 -15.63 -11.97
C GLY A 73 -3.83 -14.31 -11.25
N ASP A 74 -3.47 -14.27 -9.97
CA ASP A 74 -3.70 -13.11 -9.11
C ASP A 74 -2.53 -12.12 -9.14
N THR A 75 -1.52 -12.31 -10.00
CA THR A 75 -0.37 -11.41 -10.09
C THR A 75 -0.79 -10.04 -10.61
N ARG A 76 -0.18 -8.98 -10.08
CA ARG A 76 -0.28 -7.61 -10.56
C ARG A 76 1.12 -7.07 -10.81
N VAL A 77 1.28 -6.34 -11.91
CA VAL A 77 2.54 -5.67 -12.25
C VAL A 77 2.24 -4.19 -12.35
N TRP A 78 2.80 -3.41 -11.43
CA TRP A 78 2.66 -1.96 -11.43
C TRP A 78 4.02 -1.31 -11.65
N ALA A 79 4.02 -0.18 -12.34
CA ALA A 79 5.16 0.69 -12.53
C ALA A 79 4.91 2.01 -11.79
N GLY A 80 5.93 2.46 -11.09
CA GLY A 80 5.91 3.69 -10.30
C GLY A 80 6.89 4.71 -10.85
N THR A 81 6.57 6.00 -10.69
CA THR A 81 7.59 7.07 -10.74
C THR A 81 7.44 7.96 -9.54
N THR A 82 8.56 8.42 -8.99
CA THR A 82 8.59 9.40 -7.91
C THR A 82 9.40 10.60 -8.35
N THR A 83 8.89 11.80 -8.11
CA THR A 83 9.65 13.04 -8.31
C THR A 83 9.61 13.87 -7.05
N ILE A 84 10.78 14.29 -6.58
CA ILE A 84 10.94 15.20 -5.44
C ILE A 84 11.40 16.56 -5.96
N ARG A 85 10.71 17.61 -5.56
CA ARG A 85 11.05 19.00 -5.89
C ARG A 85 11.19 19.85 -4.64
N LYS A 86 12.11 20.82 -4.68
CA LYS A 86 12.16 21.92 -3.73
C LYS A 86 11.02 22.92 -3.99
N ASP A 87 10.86 23.87 -3.08
CA ASP A 87 9.92 24.99 -3.18
C ASP A 87 10.17 25.92 -4.38
N ASP A 88 11.43 26.10 -4.76
CA ASP A 88 11.85 26.85 -5.96
C ASP A 88 11.49 26.14 -7.29
N GLY A 89 11.07 24.86 -7.23
CA GLY A 89 10.67 24.05 -8.36
C GLY A 89 11.78 23.16 -8.94
N ASP A 90 13.02 23.28 -8.47
CA ASP A 90 14.12 22.42 -8.88
C ASP A 90 13.88 20.97 -8.47
N ILE A 91 14.31 20.05 -9.32
CA ILE A 91 14.18 18.61 -9.09
C ILE A 91 15.37 18.14 -8.25
N VAL A 92 15.07 17.58 -7.08
CA VAL A 92 16.06 16.94 -6.19
C VAL A 92 16.36 15.54 -6.70
N SER A 93 15.31 14.76 -6.98
CA SER A 93 15.46 13.39 -7.45
C SER A 93 14.26 12.94 -8.28
N GLN A 94 14.53 11.99 -9.17
CA GLN A 94 13.54 11.25 -9.91
C GLN A 94 13.91 9.78 -9.89
N SER A 95 12.94 8.92 -9.62
CA SER A 95 13.10 7.48 -9.70
C SER A 95 11.92 6.83 -10.39
N ALA A 96 12.15 5.64 -10.93
CA ALA A 96 11.13 4.77 -11.44
C ALA A 96 11.32 3.35 -10.91
N GLU A 97 10.23 2.63 -10.79
CA GLU A 97 10.26 1.22 -10.42
C GLU A 97 9.25 0.44 -11.24
N LYS A 98 9.45 -0.87 -11.31
CA LYS A 98 8.42 -1.81 -11.71
C LYS A 98 8.43 -2.99 -10.77
N VAL A 99 7.27 -3.30 -10.22
CA VAL A 99 7.13 -4.35 -9.21
C VAL A 99 5.98 -5.27 -9.57
N ALA A 100 6.25 -6.57 -9.49
CA ALA A 100 5.21 -7.59 -9.54
C ALA A 100 4.88 -8.05 -8.12
N PHE A 101 3.61 -8.28 -7.84
CA PHE A 101 3.12 -8.70 -6.53
C PHE A 101 1.84 -9.52 -6.65
N ASP A 102 1.44 -10.16 -5.57
CA ASP A 102 0.18 -10.85 -5.46
C ASP A 102 -0.97 -9.85 -5.21
N GLY A 103 -1.96 -9.82 -6.09
CA GLY A 103 -3.05 -8.85 -6.03
C GLY A 103 -3.96 -8.99 -4.81
N VAL A 104 -3.95 -10.13 -4.11
CA VAL A 104 -4.78 -10.37 -2.93
C VAL A 104 -3.98 -10.16 -1.65
N SER A 105 -2.85 -10.85 -1.53
CA SER A 105 -1.99 -10.80 -0.33
C SER A 105 -1.02 -9.62 -0.33
N ALA A 106 -0.87 -8.89 -1.43
CA ALA A 106 0.07 -7.79 -1.61
C ALA A 106 1.57 -8.14 -1.49
N GLU A 107 1.91 -9.42 -1.36
CA GLU A 107 3.28 -9.93 -1.28
C GLU A 107 4.02 -9.80 -2.62
N ALA A 108 5.28 -9.35 -2.57
CA ALA A 108 6.13 -9.21 -3.73
C ALA A 108 6.33 -10.54 -4.49
N LYS A 109 6.34 -10.46 -5.81
CA LYS A 109 6.67 -11.55 -6.73
C LYS A 109 7.87 -11.15 -7.58
N ASN A 110 8.94 -11.94 -7.53
CA ASN A 110 10.17 -11.68 -8.26
C ASN A 110 10.11 -12.19 -9.70
N CYS A 111 9.21 -11.60 -10.51
CA CYS A 111 8.98 -11.95 -11.90
C CYS A 111 8.93 -10.72 -12.80
N CYS A 112 8.59 -10.95 -14.07
CA CYS A 112 7.96 -9.93 -14.90
C CYS A 112 8.87 -8.73 -15.23
N GLY A 113 10.17 -8.89 -15.05
CA GLY A 113 11.19 -7.86 -15.27
C GLY A 113 11.08 -6.70 -14.28
N ALA A 114 10.81 -6.99 -13.01
CA ALA A 114 10.84 -6.00 -11.95
C ALA A 114 12.21 -5.30 -11.89
N PHE A 115 12.20 -3.99 -11.67
CA PHE A 115 13.41 -3.18 -11.64
C PHE A 115 13.26 -1.95 -10.76
N ASP A 116 14.39 -1.36 -10.41
CA ASP A 116 14.54 0.00 -9.90
C ASP A 116 15.40 0.83 -10.86
N GLU A 117 15.11 2.12 -10.93
CA GLU A 117 15.77 3.09 -11.80
C GLU A 117 15.89 4.41 -11.03
N SER A 118 17.04 4.63 -10.38
CA SER A 118 17.38 5.87 -9.68
C SER A 118 18.09 6.88 -10.61
N THR A 119 18.76 6.39 -11.65
CA THR A 119 19.35 7.17 -12.73
C THR A 119 18.64 6.85 -14.03
N ALA A 120 18.20 7.89 -14.76
CA ALA A 120 17.42 7.72 -15.99
C ALA A 120 18.18 6.84 -17.01
N GLY A 121 17.56 5.73 -17.40
CA GLY A 121 18.12 4.74 -18.33
C GLY A 121 18.92 3.61 -17.68
N GLU A 122 19.22 3.69 -16.38
CA GLU A 122 20.01 2.69 -15.65
C GLU A 122 19.08 1.84 -14.76
N ARG A 123 18.69 0.68 -15.28
CA ARG A 123 17.77 -0.23 -14.58
C ARG A 123 18.49 -1.34 -13.86
N GLU A 124 18.17 -1.50 -12.60
CA GLU A 124 18.67 -2.56 -11.74
C GLU A 124 17.58 -3.59 -11.46
N THR A 125 17.91 -4.87 -11.62
CA THR A 125 16.97 -5.93 -11.25
C THR A 125 17.02 -6.15 -9.75
N VAL A 126 15.93 -5.82 -9.06
CA VAL A 126 15.82 -5.98 -7.61
C VAL A 126 14.87 -7.11 -7.27
N LYS A 127 15.28 -7.96 -6.33
CA LYS A 127 14.43 -9.00 -5.76
C LYS A 127 13.83 -8.50 -4.45
N ARG A 128 12.52 -8.32 -4.42
CA ARG A 128 11.77 -7.85 -3.27
C ARG A 128 11.14 -9.00 -2.49
N SER A 129 10.84 -8.76 -1.22
CA SER A 129 10.07 -9.67 -0.36
C SER A 129 9.18 -8.85 0.58
N GLY A 130 8.10 -9.45 1.08
CA GLY A 130 7.13 -8.71 1.87
C GLY A 130 6.20 -7.83 1.02
N LEU A 131 5.47 -6.95 1.70
CA LEU A 131 4.54 -6.00 1.13
C LEU A 131 5.27 -4.83 0.46
N VAL A 132 4.75 -4.35 -0.66
CA VAL A 132 5.36 -3.26 -1.46
C VAL A 132 4.46 -2.02 -1.56
N PHE A 133 3.27 -2.14 -2.16
CA PHE A 133 2.40 -0.99 -2.42
C PHE A 133 1.27 -0.80 -1.41
N LYS A 134 0.81 -1.88 -0.80
CA LYS A 134 -0.38 -1.90 0.07
C LYS A 134 -0.32 -3.05 1.06
N PHE A 135 -1.24 -3.05 2.01
CA PHE A 135 -1.49 -4.17 2.90
C PHE A 135 -2.51 -5.14 2.27
N PRO A 136 -2.57 -6.41 2.74
CA PRO A 136 -3.54 -7.37 2.23
C PRO A 136 -4.99 -6.89 2.43
N PHE A 137 -5.91 -7.36 1.58
CA PHE A 137 -7.35 -7.26 1.89
C PHE A 137 -7.66 -7.97 3.21
N ASP A 138 -8.67 -7.47 3.93
CA ASP A 138 -8.97 -7.90 5.31
C ASP A 138 -7.71 -7.85 6.20
N THR A 139 -7.00 -6.72 6.17
CA THR A 139 -5.79 -6.50 6.98
C THR A 139 -6.06 -6.84 8.45
N GLU A 140 -5.19 -7.67 9.02
CA GLU A 140 -5.28 -8.16 10.39
C GLU A 140 -4.39 -7.33 11.33
N LYS A 141 -4.69 -7.36 12.64
CA LYS A 141 -3.90 -6.67 13.67
C LYS A 141 -2.66 -7.49 14.05
N LYS A 142 -1.74 -7.70 13.10
CA LYS A 142 -0.51 -8.50 13.29
C LYS A 142 0.72 -7.77 12.74
N THR A 143 1.90 -8.35 12.90
CA THR A 143 3.11 -7.85 12.24
C THR A 143 3.13 -8.27 10.78
N TYR A 144 3.49 -7.34 9.90
CA TYR A 144 3.74 -7.61 8.48
C TYR A 144 5.19 -7.29 8.14
N LYS A 145 5.74 -7.96 7.13
CA LYS A 145 7.03 -7.60 6.53
C LYS A 145 6.77 -6.62 5.40
N VAL A 146 7.28 -5.40 5.49
CA VAL A 146 7.15 -4.39 4.45
C VAL A 146 8.54 -4.14 3.86
N TRP A 147 8.64 -4.11 2.54
CA TRP A 147 9.89 -3.85 1.82
C TRP A 147 10.35 -2.41 2.07
N ASP A 148 11.65 -2.24 2.28
CA ASP A 148 12.33 -0.96 2.36
C ASP A 148 13.36 -0.87 1.23
N ASP A 149 13.15 0.06 0.30
CA ASP A 149 13.98 0.16 -0.90
C ASP A 149 15.41 0.61 -0.60
N SER A 150 15.63 1.43 0.43
CA SER A 150 16.95 1.94 0.81
C SER A 150 17.86 0.84 1.37
N THR A 151 17.34 -0.04 2.22
CA THR A 151 18.09 -1.19 2.77
C THR A 151 17.99 -2.43 1.89
N GLN A 152 17.10 -2.44 0.89
CA GLN A 152 16.74 -3.63 0.09
C GLN A 152 16.39 -4.84 0.95
N THR A 153 15.64 -4.63 2.03
CA THR A 153 15.18 -5.70 2.92
C THR A 153 13.73 -5.53 3.34
N ALA A 154 13.10 -6.62 3.79
CA ALA A 154 11.77 -6.56 4.38
C ALA A 154 11.84 -6.39 5.90
N VAL A 155 11.33 -5.27 6.40
CA VAL A 155 11.38 -4.87 7.81
C VAL A 155 9.99 -4.99 8.46
N ASP A 156 9.94 -5.29 9.75
CA ASP A 156 8.68 -5.47 10.48
C ASP A 156 7.90 -4.15 10.60
N ALA A 157 6.66 -4.16 10.10
CA ALA A 157 5.63 -3.18 10.40
C ALA A 157 4.66 -3.79 11.44
N LYS A 158 4.69 -3.25 12.66
CA LYS A 158 3.92 -3.75 13.80
C LYS A 158 2.63 -2.96 13.96
N PHE A 159 1.51 -3.65 14.20
CA PHE A 159 0.26 -3.00 14.56
C PHE A 159 0.41 -2.21 15.87
N VAL A 160 -0.05 -0.96 15.88
CA VAL A 160 0.00 -0.06 17.04
C VAL A 160 -1.39 0.11 17.62
N LYS A 161 -2.35 0.60 16.82
CA LYS A 161 -3.70 0.93 17.28
C LYS A 161 -4.71 0.97 16.14
N GLU A 162 -5.98 0.91 16.51
CA GLU A 162 -7.12 1.22 15.63
C GLU A 162 -7.64 2.61 16.00
N HIS A 163 -7.94 3.44 15.01
CA HIS A 163 -8.59 4.74 15.22
C HIS A 163 -9.33 5.19 13.95
N GLU A 164 -9.80 6.44 13.90
CA GLU A 164 -10.49 6.99 12.73
C GLU A 164 -9.77 8.23 12.17
N ILE A 165 -9.70 8.31 10.85
CA ILE A 165 -9.29 9.51 10.12
C ILE A 165 -10.50 10.01 9.36
N LYS A 166 -11.02 11.19 9.73
CA LYS A 166 -12.21 11.79 9.13
C LYS A 166 -13.42 10.82 9.06
N GLY A 167 -13.60 9.98 10.09
CA GLY A 167 -14.67 8.99 10.19
C GLY A 167 -14.42 7.66 9.46
N LEU A 168 -13.28 7.51 8.77
CA LEU A 168 -12.86 6.23 8.21
C LEU A 168 -12.02 5.48 9.25
N LYS A 169 -12.45 4.26 9.59
CA LYS A 169 -11.68 3.35 10.44
C LYS A 169 -10.37 2.97 9.78
N VAL A 170 -9.26 3.12 10.52
CA VAL A 170 -7.91 2.78 10.09
C VAL A 170 -7.13 2.01 11.16
N TYR A 171 -6.18 1.19 10.71
CA TYR A 171 -5.17 0.54 11.53
C TYR A 171 -3.84 1.24 11.32
N GLN A 172 -3.23 1.66 12.44
CA GLN A 172 -1.90 2.22 12.45
C GLN A 172 -0.87 1.11 12.57
N PHE A 173 0.10 1.06 11.65
CA PHE A 173 1.28 0.21 11.73
C PHE A 173 2.55 1.06 11.79
N LYS A 174 3.54 0.63 12.58
CA LYS A 174 4.85 1.29 12.68
C LYS A 174 5.95 0.35 12.20
N GLN A 175 6.77 0.82 11.27
CA GLN A 175 7.98 0.17 10.79
C GLN A 175 9.18 1.01 11.22
N GLU A 176 10.19 0.39 11.80
CA GLU A 176 11.40 1.06 12.27
C GLU A 176 12.60 0.39 11.58
N VAL A 177 13.25 1.13 10.68
CA VAL A 177 14.52 0.74 10.08
C VAL A 177 15.63 1.34 10.93
N PRO A 178 16.44 0.53 11.63
CA PRO A 178 17.55 1.05 12.43
C PRO A 178 18.61 1.67 11.52
N ARG A 179 19.49 2.52 12.09
CA ARG A 179 20.64 3.08 11.38
C ARG A 179 21.45 1.97 10.72
N THR A 180 21.43 1.93 9.40
CA THR A 180 21.98 0.86 8.57
C THR A 180 22.89 1.47 7.50
N MET A 181 24.10 0.96 7.35
CA MET A 181 24.99 1.37 6.25
C MET A 181 24.40 0.86 4.93
N THR A 182 24.08 1.78 4.02
CA THR A 182 23.43 1.49 2.73
C THR A 182 24.38 1.64 1.54
N GLY A 183 25.53 2.27 1.74
CA GLY A 183 26.52 2.43 0.69
C GLY A 183 27.71 3.28 1.10
N THR A 184 28.40 3.80 0.10
CA THR A 184 29.54 4.70 0.24
C THR A 184 29.47 5.76 -0.84
N ARG A 185 30.00 6.96 -0.56
CA ARG A 185 30.02 8.07 -1.50
C ARG A 185 31.34 8.83 -1.45
N ASP A 186 31.88 9.14 -2.61
CA ASP A 186 33.02 10.05 -2.74
C ASP A 186 32.54 11.51 -2.66
N VAL A 187 33.09 12.26 -1.71
CA VAL A 187 32.78 13.68 -1.47
C VAL A 187 34.05 14.50 -1.25
N PRO A 188 34.03 15.83 -1.49
CA PRO A 188 35.13 16.70 -1.06
C PRO A 188 35.37 16.58 0.45
N GLY A 189 36.64 16.61 0.88
CA GLY A 189 36.98 16.45 2.31
C GLY A 189 36.29 17.47 3.22
N ASP A 190 36.16 18.71 2.76
CA ASP A 190 35.49 19.80 3.48
C ASP A 190 34.01 19.51 3.82
N VAL A 191 33.33 18.63 3.07
CA VAL A 191 31.93 18.24 3.35
C VAL A 191 31.82 17.38 4.62
N VAL A 192 32.88 16.63 4.94
CA VAL A 192 32.89 15.66 6.06
C VAL A 192 33.97 15.99 7.09
N ASP A 193 34.43 17.24 7.13
CA ASP A 193 35.49 17.73 8.03
C ASP A 193 36.82 16.96 7.91
N GLU A 194 37.16 16.47 6.72
CA GLU A 194 38.37 15.70 6.44
C GLU A 194 39.34 16.42 5.50
N THR A 195 40.63 16.08 5.61
CA THR A 195 41.63 16.62 4.69
C THR A 195 41.69 15.81 3.40
N GLY A 196 41.56 16.46 2.25
CA GLY A 196 41.76 15.81 0.94
C GLY A 196 40.79 16.33 -0.12
N ALA A 197 41.21 16.27 -1.38
CA ALA A 197 40.34 16.70 -2.50
C ALA A 197 39.09 15.82 -2.64
N THR A 198 39.20 14.55 -2.27
CA THR A 198 38.09 13.59 -2.28
C THR A 198 38.32 12.56 -1.18
N VAL A 199 37.27 12.28 -0.43
CA VAL A 199 37.21 11.31 0.67
C VAL A 199 36.00 10.41 0.43
N THR A 200 36.18 9.11 0.61
CA THR A 200 35.08 8.14 0.58
C THR A 200 34.44 8.10 1.95
N ALA A 201 33.17 8.49 2.05
CA ALA A 201 32.37 8.43 3.27
C ALA A 201 31.34 7.28 3.20
N ASP A 202 31.00 6.72 4.35
CA ASP A 202 29.96 5.70 4.47
C ASP A 202 28.59 6.38 4.49
N GLU A 203 27.62 5.87 3.72
CA GLU A 203 26.25 6.37 3.75
C GLU A 203 25.41 5.51 4.71
N TYR A 204 24.76 6.17 5.67
CA TYR A 204 23.85 5.53 6.63
C TYR A 204 22.42 6.02 6.42
N TYR A 205 21.49 5.08 6.51
CA TYR A 205 20.06 5.33 6.42
C TYR A 205 19.34 4.87 7.69
N GLN A 206 18.37 5.67 8.13
CA GLN A 206 17.41 5.35 9.17
C GLN A 206 16.03 5.86 8.74
N ASN A 207 14.98 5.12 9.09
CA ASN A 207 13.62 5.58 8.84
C ASN A 207 12.63 5.03 9.86
N THR A 208 11.71 5.88 10.32
CA THR A 208 10.51 5.46 11.01
C THR A 208 9.29 5.72 10.13
N ARG A 209 8.61 4.67 9.70
CA ARG A 209 7.37 4.78 8.91
C ARG A 209 6.15 4.47 9.75
N THR A 210 5.18 5.37 9.72
CA THR A 210 3.83 5.15 10.22
C THR A 210 2.87 5.01 9.04
N PHE A 211 2.17 3.88 8.97
CA PHE A 211 1.16 3.60 7.96
C PHE A 211 -0.23 3.64 8.58
N GLU A 212 -1.14 4.37 7.94
CA GLU A 212 -2.56 4.40 8.29
C GLU A 212 -3.36 3.63 7.25
N ILE A 213 -3.82 2.43 7.62
CA ILE A 213 -4.35 1.44 6.69
C ILE A 213 -5.85 1.28 6.85
N GLU A 214 -6.62 1.42 5.77
CA GLU A 214 -8.03 1.03 5.77
C GLU A 214 -8.12 -0.52 5.77
N PRO A 215 -8.70 -1.14 6.80
CA PRO A 215 -8.51 -2.57 7.04
C PRO A 215 -9.24 -3.49 6.06
N VAL A 216 -10.33 -3.07 5.41
CA VAL A 216 -11.07 -3.94 4.49
C VAL A 216 -10.33 -4.06 3.16
N THR A 217 -9.89 -2.94 2.62
CA THR A 217 -9.22 -2.84 1.32
C THR A 217 -7.70 -3.03 1.43
N GLY A 218 -7.10 -2.81 2.60
CA GLY A 218 -5.66 -2.81 2.81
C GLY A 218 -4.95 -1.58 2.21
N ALA A 219 -5.70 -0.54 1.86
CA ALA A 219 -5.14 0.66 1.25
C ALA A 219 -4.46 1.58 2.26
N VAL A 220 -3.39 2.26 1.83
CA VAL A 220 -2.69 3.27 2.62
C VAL A 220 -3.46 4.60 2.51
N VAL A 221 -4.12 5.02 3.59
CA VAL A 221 -4.89 6.26 3.69
C VAL A 221 -3.98 7.44 4.01
N ASN A 222 -2.97 7.20 4.85
CA ASN A 222 -1.89 8.14 5.15
C ASN A 222 -0.59 7.37 5.40
N ARG A 223 0.54 8.03 5.13
CA ARG A 223 1.87 7.54 5.42
C ARG A 223 2.72 8.70 5.90
N ILE A 224 3.44 8.49 6.99
CA ILE A 224 4.40 9.44 7.56
C ILE A 224 5.75 8.70 7.64
N GLU A 225 6.82 9.32 7.19
CA GLU A 225 8.18 8.77 7.18
C GLU A 225 9.14 9.80 7.76
N GLU A 226 9.80 9.44 8.87
CA GLU A 226 10.87 10.22 9.47
C GLU A 226 12.20 9.65 8.96
N GLN A 227 12.67 10.18 7.84
CA GLN A 227 13.84 9.68 7.13
C GLN A 227 15.09 10.48 7.47
N LEU A 228 16.17 9.77 7.80
CA LEU A 228 17.51 10.34 7.99
C LEU A 228 18.52 9.58 7.13
N VAL A 229 19.29 10.34 6.35
CA VAL A 229 20.43 9.85 5.56
C VAL A 229 21.65 10.71 5.89
N THR A 230 22.73 10.08 6.31
CA THR A 230 23.98 10.77 6.69
C THR A 230 25.19 10.20 5.96
N LEU A 231 26.23 11.02 5.84
CA LEU A 231 27.58 10.57 5.53
C LEU A 231 28.37 10.45 6.83
N ALA A 232 29.12 9.37 6.98
CA ALA A 232 29.92 9.09 8.15
C ALA A 232 31.38 8.80 7.81
N ILE A 233 32.27 9.21 8.71
CA ILE A 233 33.70 8.86 8.71
C ILE A 233 34.00 8.18 10.04
N ASP A 234 34.67 7.02 9.99
CA ASP A 234 35.00 6.20 11.16
C ASP A 234 33.77 5.86 12.03
N GLY A 235 32.59 5.78 11.41
CA GLY A 235 31.31 5.48 12.05
C GLY A 235 30.58 6.68 12.66
N GLU A 236 31.19 7.86 12.68
CA GLU A 236 30.59 9.11 13.17
C GLU A 236 29.95 9.89 12.03
N ASP A 237 28.69 10.31 12.19
CA ASP A 237 27.99 11.14 11.21
C ASP A 237 28.66 12.52 11.10
N ARG A 238 28.99 12.93 9.87
CA ARG A 238 29.70 14.19 9.54
C ARG A 238 28.88 15.16 8.69
N ALA A 239 27.98 14.64 7.87
CA ALA A 239 27.07 15.46 7.05
C ALA A 239 25.71 14.79 6.91
N THR A 240 24.67 15.59 6.73
CA THR A 240 23.29 15.17 6.49
C THR A 240 22.98 15.27 5.01
N LEU A 241 22.65 14.15 4.38
CA LEU A 241 22.16 14.13 3.01
C LEU A 241 20.66 14.41 2.94
N THR A 242 19.91 13.90 3.91
CA THR A 242 18.46 14.09 4.01
C THR A 242 18.06 13.93 5.46
N ASP A 243 17.37 14.92 6.03
CA ASP A 243 16.57 14.81 7.25
C ASP A 243 15.19 15.40 6.94
N ALA A 244 14.20 14.53 6.83
CA ALA A 244 12.87 14.91 6.38
C ALA A 244 11.77 14.09 7.05
N THR A 245 10.72 14.78 7.49
CA THR A 245 9.43 14.14 7.80
C THR A 245 8.53 14.25 6.57
N VAL A 246 8.45 13.16 5.80
CA VAL A 246 7.63 13.07 4.59
C VAL A 246 6.25 12.53 4.96
N GLN A 247 5.19 13.20 4.55
CA GLN A 247 3.82 12.75 4.79
C GLN A 247 2.88 12.99 3.61
N TYR A 248 1.76 12.28 3.53
CA TYR A 248 0.73 12.63 2.55
C TYR A 248 0.20 14.04 2.83
N THR A 249 -0.10 14.80 1.77
CA THR A 249 -0.75 16.11 1.93
C THR A 249 -2.16 15.94 2.51
N ASP A 250 -2.67 16.97 3.19
CA ASP A 250 -4.04 16.96 3.72
C ASP A 250 -5.10 16.68 2.64
N LYS A 251 -4.86 17.18 1.43
CA LYS A 251 -5.71 16.92 0.25
C LYS A 251 -5.66 15.44 -0.13
N GLN A 252 -4.47 14.86 -0.21
CA GLN A 252 -4.28 13.43 -0.51
C GLN A 252 -4.99 12.54 0.51
N VAL A 253 -4.88 12.86 1.81
CA VAL A 253 -5.56 12.11 2.88
C VAL A 253 -7.08 12.21 2.73
N LYS A 254 -7.61 13.41 2.45
CA LYS A 254 -9.05 13.59 2.26
C LYS A 254 -9.59 12.80 1.06
N GLU A 255 -8.92 12.89 -0.09
CA GLU A 255 -9.31 12.16 -1.31
C GLU A 255 -9.22 10.64 -1.09
N GLY A 256 -8.18 10.17 -0.39
CA GLY A 256 -8.05 8.77 0.00
C GLY A 256 -9.19 8.30 0.92
N VAL A 257 -9.58 9.10 1.92
CA VAL A 257 -10.72 8.77 2.79
C VAL A 257 -12.02 8.64 1.98
N ASP A 258 -12.31 9.60 1.10
CA ASP A 258 -13.53 9.61 0.30
C ASP A 258 -13.61 8.38 -0.63
N ASP A 259 -12.49 8.02 -1.28
CA ASP A 259 -12.40 6.86 -2.16
C ASP A 259 -12.54 5.54 -1.39
N TYR A 260 -11.73 5.34 -0.34
CA TYR A 260 -11.66 4.06 0.36
C TYR A 260 -12.86 3.80 1.27
N SER A 261 -13.55 4.84 1.78
CA SER A 261 -14.80 4.66 2.54
C SER A 261 -15.88 3.95 1.71
N SER A 262 -16.04 4.36 0.45
CA SER A 262 -17.02 3.76 -0.47
C SER A 262 -16.67 2.31 -0.82
N LYS A 263 -15.39 2.05 -1.09
CA LYS A 263 -14.86 0.72 -1.44
C LYS A 263 -14.94 -0.24 -0.25
N ALA A 264 -14.56 0.22 0.95
CA ALA A 264 -14.65 -0.56 2.18
C ALA A 264 -16.10 -0.94 2.50
N THR A 265 -17.04 0.00 2.36
CA THR A 265 -18.47 -0.27 2.58
C THR A 265 -19.01 -1.33 1.63
N LEU A 266 -18.72 -1.19 0.33
CA LEU A 266 -19.13 -2.15 -0.68
C LEU A 266 -18.52 -3.54 -0.40
N LEU A 267 -17.22 -3.58 -0.14
CA LEU A 267 -16.49 -4.83 0.01
C LEU A 267 -16.88 -5.56 1.30
N SER A 268 -17.05 -4.83 2.41
CA SER A 268 -17.58 -5.37 3.67
C SER A 268 -19.01 -5.92 3.51
N GLY A 269 -19.85 -5.21 2.76
CA GLY A 269 -21.21 -5.66 2.43
C GLY A 269 -21.22 -6.98 1.68
N VAL A 270 -20.40 -7.11 0.64
CA VAL A 270 -20.25 -8.34 -0.15
C VAL A 270 -19.65 -9.48 0.67
N HIS A 271 -18.72 -9.19 1.57
CA HIS A 271 -18.10 -10.21 2.42
C HIS A 271 -19.07 -10.80 3.46
N GLY A 272 -19.90 -9.95 4.08
CA GLY A 272 -20.68 -10.31 5.27
C GLY A 272 -22.19 -10.05 5.15
N LEU A 273 -22.58 -8.77 5.06
CA LEU A 273 -23.96 -8.36 5.22
C LEU A 273 -24.90 -8.93 4.15
N TYR A 274 -24.53 -8.82 2.88
CA TYR A 274 -25.38 -9.23 1.77
C TYR A 274 -25.58 -10.76 1.74
N PRO A 275 -24.52 -11.60 1.83
CA PRO A 275 -24.70 -13.05 1.94
C PRO A 275 -25.57 -13.45 3.13
N LEU A 276 -25.40 -12.81 4.30
CA LEU A 276 -26.18 -13.15 5.50
C LEU A 276 -27.67 -12.83 5.33
N LEU A 277 -28.00 -11.64 4.84
CA LEU A 277 -29.38 -11.24 4.59
C LEU A 277 -30.04 -12.16 3.54
N MET A 278 -29.33 -12.47 2.45
CA MET A 278 -29.81 -13.40 1.44
C MET A 278 -30.04 -14.79 2.02
N ALA A 279 -29.16 -15.28 2.89
CA ALA A 279 -29.32 -16.58 3.54
C ALA A 279 -30.54 -16.63 4.47
N ILE A 280 -30.73 -15.60 5.32
CA ILE A 280 -31.88 -15.52 6.23
C ILE A 280 -33.19 -15.46 5.44
N LEU A 281 -33.28 -14.55 4.46
CA LEU A 281 -34.47 -14.43 3.61
C LEU A 281 -34.73 -15.70 2.80
N GLY A 282 -33.67 -16.35 2.33
CA GLY A 282 -33.72 -17.63 1.65
C GLY A 282 -34.33 -18.73 2.52
N LEU A 283 -33.84 -18.90 3.74
CA LEU A 283 -34.37 -19.86 4.71
C LEU A 283 -35.83 -19.59 5.07
N LEU A 284 -36.19 -18.33 5.32
CA LEU A 284 -37.57 -17.93 5.62
C LEU A 284 -38.51 -18.25 4.44
N ALA A 285 -38.10 -17.96 3.21
CA ALA A 285 -38.89 -18.25 2.01
C ALA A 285 -39.01 -19.75 1.68
N VAL A 286 -37.98 -20.55 2.01
CA VAL A 286 -38.07 -22.02 1.97
C VAL A 286 -39.06 -22.52 3.01
N GLY A 287 -38.92 -22.10 4.27
CA GLY A 287 -39.79 -22.50 5.37
C GLY A 287 -41.27 -22.16 5.13
N ALA A 288 -41.55 -20.93 4.68
CA ALA A 288 -42.89 -20.51 4.29
C ALA A 288 -43.44 -21.35 3.13
N GLY A 289 -42.62 -21.64 2.12
CA GLY A 289 -43.00 -22.49 1.00
C GLY A 289 -43.36 -23.91 1.42
N VAL A 290 -42.59 -24.51 2.33
CA VAL A 290 -42.87 -25.84 2.90
C VAL A 290 -44.17 -25.82 3.70
N LEU A 291 -44.39 -24.80 4.55
CA LEU A 291 -45.58 -24.68 5.38
C LEU A 291 -46.87 -24.46 4.57
N LEU A 292 -46.80 -23.69 3.48
CA LEU A 292 -47.93 -23.51 2.56
C LEU A 292 -48.24 -24.81 1.79
N HIS A 293 -47.20 -25.56 1.39
CA HIS A 293 -47.37 -26.84 0.70
C HIS A 293 -48.04 -27.89 1.60
N THR A 294 -47.62 -28.00 2.87
CA THR A 294 -48.20 -28.96 3.82
C THR A 294 -49.63 -28.59 4.22
N ARG A 295 -49.98 -27.30 4.31
CA ARG A 295 -51.36 -26.84 4.57
C ARG A 295 -52.30 -27.02 3.37
N GLY A 296 -51.80 -26.83 2.14
CA GLY A 296 -52.59 -27.09 0.92
C GLY A 296 -52.92 -28.58 0.73
N ALA A 297 -52.00 -29.47 1.08
CA ALA A 297 -52.21 -30.92 1.03
C ALA A 297 -53.25 -31.43 2.05
N ALA A 298 -53.37 -30.77 3.20
CA ALA A 298 -54.35 -31.12 4.23
C ALA A 298 -55.79 -30.67 3.91
N GLY A 299 -55.97 -29.60 3.12
CA GLY A 299 -57.28 -29.10 2.71
C GLY A 299 -57.93 -29.90 1.57
N SER A 300 -57.12 -30.48 0.68
CA SER A 300 -57.63 -31.28 -0.46
C SER A 300 -58.17 -32.66 -0.05
N ARG A 301 -57.88 -33.14 1.15
CA ARG A 301 -58.30 -34.47 1.63
C ARG A 301 -59.69 -34.50 2.28
N LYS A 302 -60.40 -33.36 2.28
CA LYS A 302 -61.68 -33.17 2.99
C LYS A 302 -62.88 -32.96 2.05
N VAL A 303 -62.72 -33.18 0.74
CA VAL A 303 -63.77 -32.99 -0.28
C VAL A 303 -64.22 -34.33 -0.90
N GLU A 304 -63.65 -35.45 -0.48
CA GLU A 304 -64.17 -36.79 -0.75
C GLU A 304 -64.70 -37.39 0.56
N ASP A 305 -65.92 -37.00 0.94
CA ASP A 305 -66.82 -37.76 1.81
C ASP A 305 -68.27 -37.34 1.49
#